data_AF-S9RHC7-F1
#
_entry.id   AF-S9RHC7-F1
#
_cell.length_a   1.000
_cell.length_b   1.000
_cell.length_c   1.000
_cell.angle_alpha   90.00
_cell.angle_beta   90.00
_cell.angle_gamma   90.00
#
_symmetry.space_group_name_H-M   'P 1'
#
loop_
_entity.id
_entity.type
_entity.pdbx_description
1 polymer ?
#
loop_
_entity_poly.entity_id
_entity_poly.type
_entity_poly.pdbx_seq_one_letter_code
_entity_poly.pdbx_strand_id
1 'polypeptide(L)'
;MAFGKFIQGLAGNFSEENKETLIKEYGQYLLENEEIQSGYKLIRDSIIFTNIRIIFTDKQDATGRKVSVKSLFLMNIVNLKMETARAGIDDSEITITYL
;
A
#
# COMPACT_ATOMS: atom_id res chain seq x y z
N MET A 1 -5.02 4.38 -15.67
CA MET A 1 -5.39 5.70 -15.11
C MET A 1 -5.88 5.50 -13.68
N ALA A 2 -5.54 6.42 -12.78
CA ALA A 2 -5.96 6.52 -11.37
C ALA A 2 -5.15 5.80 -10.26
N PHE A 3 -3.83 5.65 -10.40
CA PHE A 3 -2.97 5.41 -9.22
C PHE A 3 -2.37 6.72 -8.68
N GLY A 4 -1.96 7.64 -9.56
CA GLY A 4 -1.33 8.92 -9.18
C GLY A 4 -2.25 10.00 -8.56
N LYS A 5 -3.58 9.81 -8.53
CA LYS A 5 -4.50 10.82 -7.94
C LYS A 5 -4.77 10.62 -6.44
N PHE A 6 -4.52 9.43 -5.89
CA PHE A 6 -4.84 9.13 -4.48
C PHE A 6 -3.79 9.67 -3.50
N ILE A 7 -2.50 9.59 -3.86
CA ILE A 7 -1.39 10.03 -2.99
C ILE A 7 -1.30 11.56 -2.87
N GLN A 8 -1.83 12.31 -3.85
CA GLN A 8 -1.68 13.76 -3.91
C GLN A 8 -2.55 14.54 -2.90
N GLY A 9 -3.51 13.88 -2.23
CA GLY A 9 -4.58 14.55 -1.49
C GLY A 9 -4.44 14.63 0.03
N LEU A 10 -3.47 13.96 0.67
CA LEU A 10 -3.33 13.97 2.13
C LEU A 10 -1.89 14.26 2.55
N ALA A 11 -1.71 15.40 3.21
CA ALA A 11 -0.47 15.89 3.78
C ALA A 11 -0.01 15.03 4.97
N GLY A 12 0.51 13.84 4.69
CA GLY A 12 1.13 12.99 5.70
C GLY A 12 2.10 12.00 5.08
N ASN A 13 3.14 11.66 5.84
CA ASN A 13 4.05 10.58 5.49
C ASN A 13 3.43 9.25 5.92
N PHE A 14 3.61 8.23 5.09
CA PHE A 14 3.34 6.86 5.50
C PHE A 14 4.26 6.48 6.67
N SER A 15 3.69 6.04 7.79
CA SER A 15 4.45 5.48 8.90
C SER A 15 4.36 3.96 8.88
N GLU A 16 5.46 3.29 9.19
CA GLU A 16 5.45 1.84 9.42
C GLU A 16 4.56 1.52 10.63
N GLU A 17 3.72 0.50 10.49
CA GLU A 17 2.76 0.06 11.51
C GLU A 17 3.17 -1.31 12.06
N ASN A 18 2.86 -1.57 13.33
CA ASN A 18 3.20 -2.85 13.94
C ASN A 18 2.43 -4.02 13.27
N LYS A 19 3.11 -5.15 13.03
CA LYS A 19 2.51 -6.35 12.43
C LYS A 19 1.27 -6.85 13.16
N GLU A 20 1.24 -6.82 14.49
CA GLU A 20 0.09 -7.26 15.29
C GLU A 20 -1.12 -6.36 15.04
N THR A 21 -0.92 -5.04 14.97
CA THR A 21 -1.96 -4.07 14.60
C THR A 21 -2.48 -4.33 13.19
N LEU A 22 -1.57 -4.58 12.24
CA LEU A 22 -1.93 -4.89 10.85
C LEU A 22 -2.73 -6.19 10.74
N ILE A 23 -2.34 -7.25 11.46
CA ILE A 23 -3.08 -8.52 11.50
C ILE A 23 -4.46 -8.31 12.10
N LYS A 24 -4.57 -7.52 13.17
CA LYS A 24 -5.86 -7.22 13.80
C LYS A 24 -6.81 -6.45 12.88
N GLU A 25 -6.31 -5.47 12.13
CA GLU A 25 -7.13 -4.66 11.22
C GLU A 25 -7.44 -5.38 9.89
N TYR A 26 -6.46 -6.08 9.32
CA TYR A 26 -6.49 -6.57 7.93
C TYR A 26 -6.41 -8.08 7.79
N GLY A 27 -6.29 -8.83 8.88
CA GLY A 27 -6.19 -10.30 8.86
C GLY A 27 -7.34 -10.99 8.13
N GLN A 28 -8.54 -10.39 8.16
CA GLN A 28 -9.71 -10.88 7.42
C GLN A 28 -9.54 -10.88 5.89
N TYR A 29 -8.58 -10.12 5.35
CA TYR A 29 -8.31 -10.04 3.92
C TYR A 29 -7.22 -11.01 3.46
N LEU A 30 -6.52 -11.67 4.39
CA LEU A 30 -5.44 -12.60 4.10
C LEU A 30 -6.00 -13.94 3.59
N LEU A 31 -5.28 -14.56 2.66
CA LEU A 31 -5.52 -15.94 2.26
C LEU A 31 -4.94 -16.92 3.30
N GLU A 32 -5.30 -18.19 3.18
CA GLU A 32 -4.69 -19.24 3.98
C GLU A 32 -3.17 -19.27 3.77
N ASN A 33 -2.41 -19.30 4.87
CA ASN A 33 -0.93 -19.27 4.89
C ASN A 33 -0.31 -17.99 4.28
N GLU A 34 -1.08 -16.91 4.13
CA GLU A 34 -0.53 -15.61 3.78
C GLU A 34 -0.06 -14.85 5.03
N GLU A 35 1.18 -14.36 4.99
CA GLU A 35 1.83 -13.69 6.13
C GLU A 35 2.16 -12.24 5.80
N ILE A 36 1.83 -11.32 6.72
CA ILE A 36 2.22 -9.91 6.62
C ILE A 36 3.71 -9.75 6.92
N GLN A 37 4.45 -9.24 5.95
CA GLN A 37 5.88 -8.96 6.03
C GLN A 37 6.15 -7.55 6.56
N SER A 38 5.39 -6.56 6.10
CA SER A 38 5.43 -5.18 6.59
C SER A 38 4.16 -4.44 6.17
N GLY A 39 3.94 -3.26 6.74
CA GLY A 39 2.86 -2.39 6.27
C GLY A 39 3.04 -0.97 6.73
N TYR A 40 2.50 -0.07 5.91
CA TYR A 40 2.59 1.36 6.09
C TYR A 40 1.20 1.96 6.02
N LYS A 41 0.93 2.93 6.90
CA LYS A 41 -0.37 3.57 7.01
C LYS A 41 -0.22 5.08 6.88
N LEU A 42 -1.15 5.68 6.16
CA LEU A 42 -1.31 7.12 6.01
C LEU A 42 -2.75 7.48 6.35
N ILE A 43 -3.03 7.79 7.61
CA ILE A 43 -4.36 8.16 8.17
C ILE A 43 -5.49 7.18 7.77
N ARG A 44 -5.96 7.27 6.52
CA ARG A 44 -7.01 6.45 5.90
C ARG A 44 -6.49 5.32 5.02
N ASP A 45 -5.35 5.51 4.38
CA ASP A 45 -4.80 4.58 3.39
C ASP A 45 -3.77 3.66 4.03
N SER A 46 -3.67 2.42 3.55
CA SER A 46 -2.62 1.49 3.97
C SER A 46 -2.04 0.73 2.79
N ILE A 47 -0.75 0.45 2.86
CA ILE A 47 -0.02 -0.43 1.94
C ILE A 47 0.56 -1.56 2.77
N ILE A 48 0.14 -2.80 2.49
CA ILE A 48 0.53 -3.98 3.25
C ILE A 48 1.26 -4.91 2.32
N PHE A 49 2.46 -5.32 2.70
CA PHE A 49 3.28 -6.26 1.96
C PHE A 49 3.15 -7.63 2.61
N THR A 50 2.76 -8.63 1.83
CA THR A 50 2.72 -10.03 2.27
C THR A 50 3.76 -10.85 1.55
N ASN A 51 3.87 -12.14 1.89
CA ASN A 51 4.71 -13.10 1.16
C ASN A 51 4.27 -13.33 -0.29
N ILE A 52 3.04 -12.97 -0.70
CA ILE A 52 2.51 -13.26 -2.05
C ILE A 52 1.97 -12.06 -2.81
N ARG A 53 1.62 -10.95 -2.15
CA ARG A 53 1.01 -9.76 -2.80
C ARG A 53 1.21 -8.47 -2.01
N ILE A 54 0.94 -7.35 -2.68
CA ILE A 54 0.77 -6.03 -2.06
C ILE A 54 -0.73 -5.76 -1.96
N ILE A 55 -1.19 -5.37 -0.77
CA ILE A 55 -2.58 -5.00 -0.50
C ILE A 55 -2.63 -3.49 -0.28
N PHE A 56 -3.48 -2.81 -1.03
CA PHE A 56 -3.80 -1.40 -0.86
C PHE A 56 -5.19 -1.27 -0.27
N THR A 57 -5.33 -0.53 0.81
CA THR A 57 -6.64 -0.24 1.42
C THR A 57 -6.90 1.25 1.44
N ASP A 58 -8.13 1.66 1.12
CA ASP A 58 -8.61 3.04 1.18
C ASP A 58 -9.95 3.08 1.93
N LYS A 59 -10.01 3.85 3.01
CA LYS A 59 -11.23 4.11 3.79
C LYS A 59 -12.00 5.28 3.16
N GLN A 60 -13.08 4.95 2.44
CA GLN A 60 -13.82 5.90 1.60
C GLN A 60 -14.81 6.80 2.33
N ASP A 61 -15.15 6.47 3.58
CA ASP A 61 -16.13 7.22 4.36
C ASP A 61 -15.59 7.67 5.72
N ALA A 62 -16.18 8.72 6.29
CA ALA A 62 -15.79 9.26 7.59
C ALA A 62 -15.93 8.25 8.74
N THR A 63 -16.79 7.22 8.56
CA THR A 63 -16.98 6.16 9.54
C THR A 63 -16.01 4.99 9.37
N GLY A 64 -15.23 4.95 8.29
CA GLY A 64 -14.27 3.89 7.96
C GLY A 64 -14.92 2.53 7.68
N ARG A 65 -16.24 2.47 7.47
CA ARG A 65 -16.99 1.24 7.22
C ARG A 65 -16.91 0.80 5.77
N LYS A 66 -16.73 1.75 4.85
CA LYS A 66 -16.55 1.46 3.43
C LYS A 66 -15.06 1.46 3.11
N VAL A 67 -14.51 0.27 2.92
CA VAL A 67 -13.10 0.07 2.57
C VAL A 67 -13.00 -0.47 1.15
N SER A 68 -12.19 0.18 0.32
CA SER A 68 -11.75 -0.40 -0.95
C SER A 68 -10.46 -1.16 -0.70
N VAL A 69 -10.41 -2.41 -1.14
CA VAL A 69 -9.22 -3.27 -1.05
C VAL A 69 -8.78 -3.65 -2.45
N LYS A 70 -7.53 -3.36 -2.79
CA LYS A 70 -6.91 -3.75 -4.05
C LYS A 70 -5.72 -4.65 -3.78
N SER A 71 -5.64 -5.76 -4.49
CA SER A 71 -4.52 -6.70 -4.41
C SER A 71 -3.68 -6.67 -5.67
N LEU A 72 -2.37 -6.64 -5.51
CA LEU A 72 -1.39 -6.82 -6.57
C LEU A 72 -0.50 -8.02 -6.23
N PHE A 73 -0.77 -9.17 -6.83
CA PHE A 73 0.07 -10.35 -6.65
C PHE A 73 1.47 -10.12 -7.20
N LEU A 74 2.48 -10.52 -6.43
CA LEU A 74 3.89 -10.30 -6.80
C LEU A 74 4.24 -11.01 -8.12
N MET A 75 3.62 -12.16 -8.37
CA MET A 75 3.80 -12.92 -9.62
C MET A 75 3.29 -12.22 -10.88
N ASN A 76 2.44 -11.19 -10.74
CA ASN A 76 1.89 -10.44 -11.88
C ASN A 76 2.71 -9.18 -12.19
N ILE A 77 3.70 -8.84 -11.36
CA ILE A 77 4.58 -7.70 -11.61
C ILE A 77 5.53 -8.06 -12.76
N VAL A 78 5.47 -7.28 -13.84
CA VAL A 78 6.30 -7.50 -15.04
C VAL A 78 7.45 -6.52 -15.15
N ASN A 79 7.37 -5.36 -14.49
CA ASN A 79 8.45 -4.40 -14.48
C ASN A 79 8.40 -3.53 -13.22
N LEU A 80 9.58 -3.20 -12.69
CA LEU A 80 9.78 -2.26 -11.60
C LEU A 80 10.80 -1.23 -12.04
N LYS A 81 10.44 0.05 -11.90
CA LYS A 81 11.32 1.19 -12.17
C LYS A 81 11.43 2.04 -10.91
N MET A 82 12.65 2.42 -10.55
CA MET A 82 12.91 3.34 -9.46
C MET A 82 13.69 4.54 -9.99
N GLU A 83 13.23 5.73 -9.66
CA GLU A 83 13.93 6.99 -9.90
C GLU A 83 14.26 7.61 -8.55
N THR A 84 15.55 7.82 -8.29
CA THR A 84 16.01 8.41 -7.03
C THR A 84 16.05 9.92 -7.13
N ALA A 85 15.61 10.58 -6.06
CA ALA A 85 15.82 12.01 -5.87
C ALA A 85 17.29 12.41 -5.98
N ARG A 86 17.59 13.51 -6.66
CA ARG A 86 18.85 14.22 -6.46
C ARG A 86 18.73 15.06 -5.20
N ALA A 87 19.72 14.98 -4.32
CA ALA A 87 19.69 15.54 -2.96
C ALA A 87 19.06 16.94 -2.90
N GLY A 88 17.86 17.01 -2.30
CA GLY A 88 17.17 18.25 -1.93
C GLY A 88 16.33 18.94 -3.02
N ILE A 89 16.19 18.36 -4.22
CA ILE A 89 15.44 19.00 -5.32
C ILE A 89 14.17 18.23 -5.67
N ASP A 90 14.25 16.91 -5.77
CA ASP A 90 13.16 16.05 -6.26
C ASP A 90 12.79 14.97 -5.24
N ASP A 91 11.63 14.33 -5.45
CA ASP A 91 11.21 13.13 -4.72
C ASP A 91 11.74 11.86 -5.42
N SER A 92 11.86 10.77 -4.66
CA SER A 92 12.10 9.45 -5.26
C SER A 92 10.77 8.81 -5.66
N GLU A 93 10.73 8.17 -6.82
CA GLU A 93 9.54 7.49 -7.32
C GLU A 93 9.80 6.00 -7.57
N ILE A 94 8.80 5.16 -7.27
CA ILE A 94 8.77 3.76 -7.68
C ILE A 94 7.53 3.54 -8.56
N THR A 95 7.75 3.07 -9.78
CA THR A 95 6.70 2.69 -10.72
C THR A 95 6.66 1.17 -10.89
N ILE A 96 5.49 0.57 -10.66
CA ILE A 96 5.24 -0.87 -10.81
C ILE A 96 4.30 -1.11 -11.98
N THR A 97 4.73 -1.94 -12.94
CA THR A 97 3.91 -2.41 -14.06
C THR A 97 3.51 -3.86 -13.82
N TYR A 98 2.23 -4.18 -14.04
CA TYR A 98 1.67 -5.52 -13.85
C TYR A 98 0.67 -5.85 -14.96
N LEU A 99 0.44 -7.15 -15.19
CA LEU A 99 -0.52 -7.67 -16.18
C LEU A 99 -1.97 -7.53 -15.73
#